data_AF-A0A1M3M696-F1
#
_entry.id   AF-A0A1M3M696-F1
#
_cell.length_a   1.000
_cell.length_b   1.000
_cell.length_c   1.000
_cell.angle_alpha   90.00
_cell.angle_beta   90.00
_cell.angle_gamma   90.00
#
_symmetry.space_group_name_H-M   'P 1'
#
loop_
_entity.id
_entity.type
_entity.pdbx_description
1 polymer ?
#
loop_
_entity_poly.entity_id
_entity_poly.type
_entity_poly.pdbx_seq_one_letter_code
_entity_poly.pdbx_strand_id
1 'polypeptide(L)'
;MPKDDRTRGELEDAHRDENLAARRRIDHAEEAVAHYRSRMTSMQESFYEFAARNDAANDPEFRTALQNVTDEIDRNVREASAAIARLEEEHQAALARQARELDDHADAQREKRQATD
;
A
#
# COMPACT_ATOMS: atom_id res chain seq x y z
N MET A 1 23.17 19.90 -10.96
CA MET A 1 21.82 19.29 -10.97
C MET A 1 21.23 19.49 -12.35
N PRO A 2 20.59 18.46 -12.95
CA PRO A 2 19.85 18.69 -14.18
C PRO A 2 18.74 19.70 -13.85
N LYS A 3 18.73 20.82 -14.56
CA LYS A 3 17.62 21.78 -14.45
C LYS A 3 16.44 21.10 -15.13
N ASP A 4 15.41 20.84 -14.36
CA ASP A 4 14.16 20.38 -14.91
C ASP A 4 13.57 21.51 -15.76
N ASP A 5 13.63 21.35 -17.08
CA ASP A 5 13.15 22.35 -18.04
C ASP A 5 11.62 22.37 -18.14
N ARG A 6 10.92 21.53 -17.37
CA ARG A 6 9.46 21.52 -17.29
C ARG A 6 8.91 22.85 -16.80
N THR A 7 7.83 23.27 -17.41
CA THR A 7 6.98 24.34 -16.89
C THR A 7 6.35 23.92 -15.57
N ARG A 8 5.95 24.90 -14.75
CA ARG A 8 5.29 24.62 -13.47
C ARG A 8 4.04 23.76 -13.64
N GLY A 9 3.25 24.00 -14.69
CA GLY A 9 2.06 23.20 -15.00
C GLY A 9 2.40 21.74 -15.32
N GLU A 10 3.45 21.51 -16.12
CA GLU A 10 3.92 20.15 -16.43
C GLU A 10 4.46 19.41 -15.19
N LEU A 11 5.06 20.14 -14.24
CA LEU A 11 5.48 19.57 -12.95
C LEU A 11 4.27 19.19 -12.09
N GLU A 12 3.31 20.10 -11.93
CA GLU A 12 2.09 19.87 -11.14
C GLU A 12 1.26 18.71 -11.71
N ASP A 13 1.15 18.60 -13.04
CA ASP A 13 0.44 17.50 -13.68
C ASP A 13 1.19 16.17 -13.53
N ALA A 14 2.51 16.16 -13.67
CA ALA A 14 3.31 14.95 -13.44
C ALA A 14 3.23 14.48 -11.98
N HIS A 15 3.28 15.39 -11.01
CA HIS A 15 3.08 15.09 -9.59
C HIS A 15 1.68 14.52 -9.35
N ARG A 16 0.64 15.10 -9.95
CA ARG A 16 -0.74 14.61 -9.84
C ARG A 16 -0.86 13.18 -10.37
N ASP A 17 -0.29 12.90 -11.53
CA ASP A 17 -0.34 11.57 -12.14
C ASP A 17 0.40 10.53 -11.30
N GLU A 18 1.60 10.86 -10.81
CA GLU A 18 2.39 10.01 -9.92
C GLU A 18 1.62 9.71 -8.62
N ASN A 19 1.01 10.72 -8.02
CA ASN A 19 0.24 10.58 -6.79
C ASN A 19 -1.01 9.73 -6.97
N LEU A 20 -1.74 9.94 -8.08
CA LEU A 20 -2.90 9.12 -8.41
C LEU A 20 -2.51 7.67 -8.67
N ALA A 21 -1.38 7.44 -9.35
CA ALA A 21 -0.88 6.09 -9.60
C ALA A 21 -0.44 5.39 -8.30
N ALA A 22 0.28 6.09 -7.42
CA ALA A 22 0.68 5.57 -6.11
C ALA A 22 -0.55 5.23 -5.25
N ARG A 23 -1.53 6.12 -5.19
CA ARG A 23 -2.76 5.90 -4.41
C ARG A 23 -3.55 4.68 -4.91
N ARG A 24 -3.74 4.55 -6.22
CA ARG A 24 -4.40 3.38 -6.82
C ARG A 24 -3.70 2.06 -6.48
N ARG A 25 -2.36 2.06 -6.42
CA ARG A 25 -1.58 0.87 -6.05
C ARG A 25 -1.78 0.50 -4.58
N ILE A 26 -1.83 1.49 -3.69
CA ILE A 26 -2.11 1.29 -2.27
C ILE A 26 -3.53 0.74 -2.08
N ASP A 27 -4.54 1.40 -2.66
CA ASP A 27 -5.94 0.98 -2.52
C ASP A 27 -6.15 -0.46 -3.05
N HIS A 28 -5.53 -0.80 -4.20
CA HIS A 28 -5.59 -2.17 -4.73
C HIS A 28 -4.88 -3.19 -3.83
N ALA A 29 -3.78 -2.82 -3.18
CA ALA A 29 -3.09 -3.69 -2.24
C ALA A 29 -3.95 -3.94 -0.98
N GLU A 30 -4.58 -2.90 -0.45
CA GLU A 30 -5.51 -2.99 0.69
C GLU A 30 -6.70 -3.91 0.36
N GLU A 31 -7.32 -3.72 -0.80
CA GLU A 31 -8.42 -4.56 -1.26
C GLU A 31 -7.98 -6.03 -1.40
N ALA A 32 -6.80 -6.28 -1.98
CA ALA A 32 -6.27 -7.63 -2.13
C ALA A 32 -6.04 -8.32 -0.78
N VAL A 33 -5.50 -7.61 0.22
CA VAL A 33 -5.29 -8.15 1.58
C VAL A 33 -6.62 -8.40 2.28
N ALA A 34 -7.59 -7.49 2.17
CA ALA A 34 -8.92 -7.66 2.74
C ALA A 34 -9.63 -8.88 2.14
N HIS A 35 -9.57 -9.03 0.81
CA HIS A 35 -10.15 -10.17 0.10
C HIS A 35 -9.45 -11.49 0.47
N TYR A 36 -8.12 -11.51 0.55
CA TYR A 36 -7.37 -12.67 1.01
C TYR A 36 -7.80 -13.10 2.41
N ARG A 37 -7.86 -12.15 3.36
CA ARG A 37 -8.30 -12.43 4.74
C ARG A 37 -9.70 -13.03 4.77
N SER A 38 -10.66 -12.42 4.07
CA SER A 38 -12.04 -12.92 4.00
C SER A 38 -12.12 -14.35 3.44
N ARG A 39 -11.36 -14.63 2.38
CA ARG A 39 -11.31 -15.97 1.76
C ARG A 39 -10.69 -17.00 2.69
N MET A 40 -9.64 -16.63 3.42
CA MET A 40 -8.99 -17.53 4.38
C MET A 40 -9.87 -17.83 5.58
N THR A 41 -10.58 -16.84 6.12
CA THR A 41 -11.59 -17.06 7.19
C THR A 41 -12.69 -18.02 6.72
N SER A 42 -13.23 -17.80 5.52
CA SER A 42 -14.26 -18.68 4.94
C SER A 42 -13.75 -20.11 4.75
N MET A 43 -12.48 -20.26 4.35
CA MET A 43 -11.83 -21.57 4.20
C MET A 43 -11.69 -22.27 5.57
N GLN A 44 -11.24 -21.55 6.59
CA GLN A 44 -11.10 -22.08 7.96
C GLN A 44 -12.43 -22.58 8.53
N GLU A 45 -13.50 -21.80 8.36
CA GLU A 45 -14.86 -22.16 8.78
C GLU A 45 -15.33 -23.44 8.07
N SER A 46 -15.10 -23.52 6.74
CA SER A 46 -15.48 -24.69 5.94
C SER A 46 -14.74 -25.95 6.36
N PHE A 47 -13.43 -25.85 6.65
CA PHE A 47 -12.65 -26.98 7.14
C PHE A 47 -13.10 -27.44 8.52
N TYR A 48 -13.40 -26.49 9.41
CA TYR A 48 -13.92 -26.82 10.74
C TYR A 48 -15.28 -27.53 10.65
N GLU A 49 -16.19 -27.03 9.83
CA GLU A 49 -17.51 -27.66 9.60
C GLU A 49 -17.37 -29.07 9.01
N PHE A 50 -16.46 -29.26 8.05
CA PHE A 50 -16.16 -30.58 7.50
C PHE A 50 -15.63 -31.54 8.58
N ALA A 51 -14.69 -31.10 9.41
CA ALA A 51 -14.15 -31.93 10.49
C ALA A 51 -15.20 -32.27 11.54
N ALA A 52 -16.10 -31.34 11.87
CA ALA A 52 -17.20 -31.58 12.80
C ALA A 52 -18.18 -32.65 12.28
N ARG A 53 -18.48 -32.64 10.97
CA ARG A 53 -19.33 -33.65 10.33
C ARG A 53 -18.71 -35.05 10.29
N ASN A 54 -17.39 -35.15 10.38
CA ASN A 54 -16.64 -36.42 10.34
C ASN A 54 -16.10 -36.83 11.72
N ASP A 55 -16.60 -36.22 12.81
CA ASP A 55 -16.19 -36.47 14.20
C ASP A 55 -14.68 -36.25 14.48
N ALA A 56 -14.02 -35.48 13.61
CA ALA A 56 -12.59 -35.15 13.69
C ALA A 56 -12.32 -33.79 14.33
N ALA A 57 -13.35 -32.97 14.61
CA ALA A 57 -13.17 -31.63 15.15
C ALA A 57 -12.51 -31.61 16.55
N ASN A 58 -12.64 -32.69 17.31
CA ASN A 58 -12.01 -32.84 18.63
C ASN A 58 -10.64 -33.53 18.57
N ASP A 59 -10.21 -33.98 17.38
CA ASP A 59 -8.91 -34.60 17.20
C ASP A 59 -7.78 -33.58 17.49
N PRO A 60 -6.85 -33.86 18.41
CA PRO A 60 -5.77 -32.95 18.76
C PRO A 60 -4.84 -32.61 17.59
N GLU A 61 -4.58 -33.56 16.69
CA GLU A 61 -3.73 -33.34 15.51
C GLU A 61 -4.45 -32.42 14.52
N PHE A 62 -5.75 -32.62 14.29
CA PHE A 62 -6.56 -31.72 13.47
C PHE A 62 -6.55 -30.29 14.02
N ARG A 63 -6.79 -30.12 15.32
CA ARG A 63 -6.81 -28.79 15.96
C ARG A 63 -5.45 -28.10 15.87
N THR A 64 -4.37 -28.85 16.05
CA THR A 64 -3.00 -28.34 15.91
C THR A 64 -2.71 -27.91 14.47
N ALA A 65 -3.09 -28.73 13.48
CA ALA A 65 -2.92 -28.39 12.07
C ALA A 65 -3.72 -27.15 11.68
N LEU A 66 -4.98 -27.05 12.12
CA LEU A 66 -5.85 -25.90 11.86
C LEU A 66 -5.30 -24.62 12.49
N GLN A 67 -4.77 -24.70 13.72
CA GLN A 67 -4.12 -23.58 14.38
C GLN A 67 -2.88 -23.12 13.61
N ASN A 68 -2.01 -24.04 13.19
CA ASN A 68 -0.80 -23.71 12.43
C ASN A 68 -1.13 -22.96 11.13
N VAL A 69 -2.16 -23.42 10.39
CA VAL A 69 -2.61 -22.74 9.18
C VAL A 69 -3.16 -21.35 9.49
N THR A 70 -3.92 -21.21 10.57
CA THR A 70 -4.47 -19.92 11.02
C THR A 70 -3.34 -18.93 11.38
N ASP A 71 -2.34 -19.40 12.12
CA ASP A 71 -1.18 -18.59 12.51
C ASP A 71 -0.36 -18.13 11.30
N GLU A 72 -0.26 -18.98 10.27
CA GLU A 72 0.40 -18.64 9.00
C GLU A 72 -0.40 -17.59 8.21
N ILE A 73 -1.72 -17.74 8.10
CA ILE A 73 -2.61 -16.75 7.49
C ILE A 73 -2.46 -15.39 8.19
N ASP A 74 -2.51 -15.37 9.52
CA ASP A 74 -2.36 -14.15 10.31
C ASP A 74 -0.99 -13.51 10.12
N ARG A 75 0.08 -14.32 10.01
CA ARG A 75 1.41 -13.82 9.69
C ARG A 75 1.44 -13.16 8.32
N ASN A 76 0.90 -13.82 7.29
CA ASN A 76 0.87 -13.30 5.92
C ASN A 76 0.09 -11.98 5.84
N VAL A 77 -1.07 -11.89 6.52
CA VAL A 77 -1.86 -10.64 6.58
C VAL A 77 -1.07 -9.52 7.25
N ARG A 78 -0.37 -9.80 8.36
CA ARG A 78 0.46 -8.80 9.05
C ARG A 78 1.62 -8.31 8.18
N GLU A 79 2.32 -9.23 7.51
CA GLU A 79 3.43 -8.89 6.62
C GLU A 79 2.96 -8.05 5.43
N ALA A 80 1.83 -8.42 4.81
CA ALA A 80 1.26 -7.64 3.73
C ALA A 80 0.80 -6.25 4.20
N SER A 81 0.18 -6.15 5.38
CA SER A 81 -0.22 -4.87 5.97
C SER A 81 0.98 -3.97 6.27
N ALA A 82 2.08 -4.54 6.76
CA ALA A 82 3.32 -3.79 6.99
C ALA A 82 3.94 -3.30 5.68
N ALA A 83 3.85 -4.06 4.59
CA ALA A 83 4.30 -3.63 3.27
C ALA A 83 3.44 -2.47 2.72
N ILE A 84 2.11 -2.51 2.93
CA ILE A 84 1.21 -1.41 2.58
C ILE A 84 1.57 -0.14 3.36
N ALA A 85 1.76 -0.24 4.67
CA ALA A 85 2.15 0.91 5.49
C ALA A 85 3.45 1.58 5.00
N ARG A 86 4.44 0.79 4.56
CA ARG A 86 5.67 1.33 3.94
C ARG A 86 5.39 2.07 2.63
N LEU A 87 4.49 1.57 1.79
CA LEU A 87 4.09 2.26 0.57
C LEU A 87 3.38 3.59 0.87
N GLU A 88 2.57 3.63 1.93
CA GLU A 88 1.94 4.87 2.39
C GLU A 88 2.97 5.88 2.89
N GLU A 89 3.96 5.45 3.68
CA GLU A 89 5.08 6.29 4.12
C GLU A 89 5.89 6.84 2.95
N GLU A 90 6.21 5.99 1.96
CA GLU A 90 6.90 6.39 0.74
C GLU A 90 6.08 7.41 -0.08
N HIS A 91 4.77 7.22 -0.16
CA HIS A 91 3.85 8.14 -0.83
C HIS A 91 3.80 9.50 -0.10
N GLN A 92 3.70 9.51 1.23
CA GLN A 92 3.77 10.75 2.02
C GLN A 92 5.10 11.47 1.85
N ALA A 93 6.21 10.72 1.83
CA ALA A 93 7.52 11.28 1.56
C ALA A 93 7.63 11.87 0.13
N ALA A 94 6.99 11.24 -0.85
CA ALA A 94 6.92 11.76 -2.22
C ALA A 94 6.14 13.09 -2.27
N LEU A 95 4.97 13.16 -1.64
CA LEU A 95 4.18 14.40 -1.54
C LEU A 95 5.00 15.55 -0.94
N ALA A 96 5.76 15.27 0.13
CA ALA A 96 6.61 16.27 0.76
C ALA A 96 7.76 16.73 -0.16
N ARG A 97 8.34 15.84 -0.98
CA ARG A 97 9.38 16.20 -1.95
C ARG A 97 8.81 17.04 -3.09
N GLN A 98 7.66 16.65 -3.63
CA GLN A 98 6.98 17.35 -4.72
C GLN A 98 6.57 18.77 -4.31
N ALA A 99 6.07 18.95 -3.08
CA ALA A 99 5.76 20.28 -2.55
C ALA A 99 7.00 21.20 -2.52
N ARG A 100 8.15 20.68 -2.07
CA ARG A 100 9.42 21.44 -2.08
C ARG A 100 9.88 21.77 -3.49
N GLU A 101 9.73 20.84 -4.42
CA GLU A 101 10.10 21.05 -5.83
C GLU A 101 9.27 22.18 -6.48
N LEU A 102 7.98 22.30 -6.14
CA LEU A 102 7.14 23.39 -6.60
C LEU A 102 7.52 24.74 -5.99
N ASP A 103 7.91 24.76 -4.71
CA ASP A 103 8.40 25.97 -4.05
C ASP A 103 9.73 26.44 -4.66
N ASP A 104 10.69 25.52 -4.84
CA ASP A 104 11.98 25.78 -5.46
C ASP A 104 11.82 26.30 -6.90
N HIS A 105 10.88 25.74 -7.67
CA HIS A 105 10.57 26.22 -9.02
C HIS A 105 9.99 27.64 -9.01
N ALA A 106 9.09 27.93 -8.06
CA ALA A 106 8.50 29.25 -7.92
C ALA A 106 9.54 30.33 -7.59
N ASP A 107 10.47 30.02 -6.68
CA ASP A 107 11.55 30.94 -6.30
C ASP A 107 12.55 31.14 -7.43
N ALA A 108 12.94 30.08 -8.15
CA ALA A 108 13.79 30.20 -9.33
C ALA A 108 13.17 31.07 -10.44
N GLN A 109 11.84 31.02 -10.60
CA GLN A 109 11.11 31.88 -11.54
C GLN A 109 11.08 33.35 -11.09
N ARG A 110 10.97 33.62 -9.77
CA ARG A 110 11.03 34.97 -9.22
C ARG A 110 12.40 35.60 -9.41
N GLU A 111 13.47 34.86 -9.11
CA GLU A 111 14.86 35.31 -9.29
C GLU A 111 15.16 35.63 -10.75
N LYS A 112 14.71 34.78 -11.68
CA LYS A 112 14.88 35.04 -13.13
C LYS A 112 14.19 36.32 -13.58
N ARG A 113 12.98 36.61 -13.06
CA ARG A 113 12.25 37.85 -13.38
C ARG A 113 12.99 39.08 -12.85
N GLN A 114 13.48 39.02 -11.61
CA GLN A 114 14.23 40.13 -10.99
C GLN A 114 15.59 40.39 -11.63
N ALA A 115 16.22 39.37 -12.23
CA ALA A 115 17.51 39.51 -12.92
C ALA A 115 17.40 40.06 -14.35
N THR A 116 16.19 40.20 -14.88
CA THR A 116 15.91 40.67 -16.24
C THR A 116 15.33 42.09 -16.27
N ASP A 117 14.99 42.65 -15.09
CA ASP A 117 14.62 44.06 -14.85
C ASP A 117 15.86 44.88 -14.45
#